data_AF-A0A497IGZ0-F1
#
_entry.id   AF-A0A497IGZ0-F1
#
_cell.length_a   1.000
_cell.length_b   1.000
_cell.length_c   1.000
_cell.angle_alpha   90.00
_cell.angle_beta   90.00
_cell.angle_gamma   90.00
#
_symmetry.space_group_name_H-M   'P 1'
#
loop_
_entity.id
_entity.type
_entity.pdbx_description
1 polymer ?
#
loop_
_entity_poly.entity_id
_entity_poly.type
_entity_poly.pdbx_seq_one_letter_code
_entity_poly.pdbx_strand_id
1 'polypeptide(L)'
;MPNYPEELITAVKWLIYKGVTRSSDIARRLEVSPYTVNNIKTLLRKRGDFPEPRERRKKRKREEKKEKKKSDWISRMFGGGKA
;
A
#
# COMPACT_ATOMS: atom_id res chain seq x y z
N MET A 1 -16.76 -18.11 3.18
CA MET A 1 -15.77 -17.29 3.92
C MET A 1 -16.47 -16.69 5.13
N PRO A 2 -15.83 -16.61 6.30
CA PRO A 2 -16.43 -15.99 7.48
C PRO A 2 -16.82 -14.53 7.19
N ASN A 3 -18.01 -14.14 7.64
CA ASN A 3 -18.48 -12.75 7.54
C ASN A 3 -17.95 -11.99 8.76
N TYR A 4 -17.01 -11.06 8.53
CA TYR A 4 -16.46 -10.22 9.58
C TYR A 4 -17.22 -8.90 9.63
N PRO A 5 -17.41 -8.30 10.82
CA PRO A 5 -18.02 -6.98 10.93
C PRO A 5 -17.22 -5.95 10.13
N GLU A 6 -17.91 -5.04 9.45
CA GLU A 6 -17.27 -4.05 8.57
C GLU A 6 -16.31 -3.14 9.33
N GLU A 7 -16.60 -2.85 10.60
CA GLU A 7 -15.73 -2.08 11.48
C GLU A 7 -14.35 -2.75 11.64
N LEU A 8 -14.31 -4.06 11.83
CA LEU A 8 -13.06 -4.82 11.98
C LEU A 8 -12.27 -4.84 10.66
N ILE A 9 -12.95 -5.02 9.53
CA ILE A 9 -12.34 -4.97 8.20
C ILE A 9 -11.71 -3.58 7.97
N THR A 10 -12.44 -2.52 8.32
CA THR A 10 -12.02 -1.13 8.18
C THR A 10 -10.83 -0.82 9.09
N ALA A 11 -10.85 -1.28 10.35
CA ALA A 11 -9.75 -1.11 11.29
C ALA A 11 -8.46 -1.78 10.80
N VAL A 12 -8.55 -3.03 10.32
CA VAL A 12 -7.41 -3.74 9.71
C VAL A 12 -6.89 -2.99 8.49
N LYS A 13 -7.79 -2.53 7.60
CA LYS A 13 -7.43 -1.75 6.40
C LYS A 13 -6.68 -0.47 6.77
N TRP A 14 -7.16 0.26 7.78
CA TRP A 14 -6.54 1.49 8.25
C TRP A 14 -5.15 1.26 8.85
N LEU A 15 -4.97 0.21 9.65
CA LEU A 15 -3.66 -0.12 10.24
C LEU A 15 -2.62 -0.47 9.18
N ILE A 16 -3.00 -1.25 8.16
CA ILE A 16 -2.11 -1.57 7.03
C ILE A 16 -1.76 -0.29 6.27
N TYR A 17 -2.73 0.58 6.01
CA TYR A 17 -2.49 1.88 5.37
C TYR A 17 -1.52 2.74 6.18
N LYS A 18 -1.64 2.77 7.52
CA LYS A 18 -0.72 3.48 8.43
C LYS A 18 0.70 2.89 8.44
N GLY A 19 0.91 1.69 7.91
CA GLY A 19 2.21 1.02 7.86
C GLY A 19 2.36 -0.16 8.81
N VAL A 20 1.34 -0.46 9.62
CA VAL A 20 1.35 -1.64 10.49
C VAL A 20 0.99 -2.86 9.65
N THR A 21 2.00 -3.64 9.26
CA THR A 21 1.81 -4.76 8.32
C THR A 21 1.87 -6.13 8.98
N ARG A 22 2.48 -6.27 10.16
CA ARG A 22 2.58 -7.56 10.87
C ARG A 22 1.22 -7.95 11.45
N SER A 23 0.74 -9.13 11.07
CA SER A 23 -0.58 -9.62 11.51
C SER A 23 -0.69 -9.73 13.03
N SER A 24 0.40 -10.10 13.71
CA SER A 24 0.46 -10.18 15.18
C SER A 24 0.30 -8.81 15.87
N ASP A 25 0.85 -7.74 15.27
CA ASP A 25 0.75 -6.39 15.83
C ASP A 25 -0.66 -5.82 15.66
N ILE A 26 -1.25 -6.04 14.47
CA ILE A 26 -2.65 -5.69 14.20
C ILE A 26 -3.58 -6.46 15.14
N ALA A 27 -3.34 -7.76 15.31
CA ALA A 27 -4.11 -8.62 16.20
C ALA A 27 -4.07 -8.13 17.65
N ARG A 28 -2.87 -7.76 18.15
CA ARG A 28 -2.71 -7.21 19.50
C ARG A 28 -3.44 -5.89 19.70
N ARG A 29 -3.46 -5.02 18.68
CA ARG A 29 -4.15 -3.71 18.75
C ARG A 29 -5.66 -3.80 18.69
N LEU A 30 -6.18 -4.82 18.00
CA LEU A 30 -7.61 -5.02 17.79
C LEU A 30 -8.20 -6.11 18.69
N GLU A 31 -7.37 -6.69 19.58
CA GLU A 31 -7.76 -7.76 20.52
C GLU A 31 -8.42 -8.97 19.82
N VAL A 32 -7.91 -9.32 18.64
CA VAL A 32 -8.37 -10.47 17.85
C VAL A 32 -7.24 -11.47 17.64
N SER A 33 -7.59 -12.68 17.19
CA SER A 33 -6.59 -13.66 16.78
C SER A 33 -5.78 -13.19 15.55
N PRO A 34 -4.46 -13.46 15.50
CA PRO A 34 -3.66 -13.28 14.28
C PRO A 34 -4.24 -14.02 13.07
N TYR A 35 -4.94 -15.13 13.29
CA TYR A 35 -5.62 -15.89 12.25
C TYR A 35 -6.78 -15.09 11.63
N THR A 36 -7.57 -14.40 12.46
CA THR A 36 -8.64 -13.50 12.02
C THR A 36 -8.10 -12.40 11.12
N VAL A 37 -6.99 -11.76 11.52
CA VAL A 37 -6.33 -10.73 10.69
C VAL A 37 -5.86 -11.30 9.36
N ASN A 38 -5.32 -12.52 9.34
CA ASN A 38 -4.87 -13.17 8.11
C ASN A 38 -6.03 -13.47 7.14
N ASN A 39 -7.18 -13.90 7.68
CA ASN A 39 -8.37 -14.13 6.89
C ASN A 39 -8.93 -12.83 6.30
N ILE A 40 -8.98 -11.75 7.10
CA ILE A 40 -9.40 -10.42 6.63
C ILE A 40 -8.45 -9.91 5.53
N LYS A 41 -7.15 -10.04 5.71
CA LYS A 41 -6.17 -9.71 4.67
C LYS A 41 -6.41 -10.48 3.37
N THR A 42 -6.67 -11.78 3.48
CA THR A 42 -6.97 -12.63 2.32
C THR A 42 -8.26 -12.18 1.62
N LEU A 43 -9.29 -11.82 2.40
CA LEU A 43 -10.54 -11.26 1.90
C LEU A 43 -10.31 -9.93 1.18
N LEU A 44 -9.53 -9.01 1.75
CA LEU A 44 -9.18 -7.74 1.11
C LEU A 44 -8.41 -7.93 -0.20
N ARG A 45 -7.48 -8.90 -0.26
CA ARG A 45 -6.75 -9.25 -1.50
C ARG A 45 -7.70 -9.77 -2.57
N LYS A 46 -8.63 -10.66 -2.21
CA LYS A 46 -9.64 -11.18 -3.16
C LYS A 46 -10.58 -10.10 -3.68
N ARG A 47 -10.87 -9.08 -2.88
CA ARG A 47 -11.72 -7.94 -3.26
C ARG A 47 -10.98 -6.86 -4.06
N GLY A 48 -9.66 -6.96 -4.23
CA GLY A 48 -8.84 -5.90 -4.85
C GLY A 48 -8.72 -4.62 -4.01
N ASP A 49 -9.16 -4.67 -2.75
CA ASP A 49 -9.26 -3.51 -1.86
C ASP A 49 -8.12 -3.49 -0.82
N PHE A 50 -7.07 -4.28 -1.07
CA PHE A 50 -5.93 -4.39 -0.17
C PHE A 50 -5.13 -3.08 -0.14
N PRO A 51 -5.05 -2.40 1.01
CA PRO A 51 -4.41 -1.10 1.10
C PRO A 51 -2.90 -1.23 0.94
N GLU A 52 -2.31 -0.35 0.14
CA GLU A 52 -0.86 -0.21 0.08
C GLU A 52 -0.37 0.60 1.29
N PRO A 53 0.66 0.13 2.02
CA PRO A 53 1.25 0.89 3.12
C PRO A 53 1.70 2.29 2.66
N ARG A 54 1.36 3.31 3.43
CA ARG A 54 1.62 4.73 3.09
C ARG A 54 3.09 5.00 2.77
N GLU A 55 4.02 4.33 3.46
CA GLU A 55 5.45 4.47 3.20
C GLU A 55 5.86 3.92 1.83
N ARG A 56 5.31 2.78 1.44
CA ARG A 56 5.55 2.17 0.13
C ARG A 56 5.00 3.05 -0.99
N ARG A 57 3.80 3.62 -0.78
CA ARG A 57 3.19 4.58 -1.71
C ARG A 57 4.01 5.88 -1.83
N LYS A 58 4.55 6.40 -0.73
CA LYS A 58 5.45 7.57 -0.73
C LYS A 58 6.75 7.28 -1.47
N LYS A 59 7.35 6.09 -1.27
CA LYS A 59 8.56 5.67 -1.97
C LYS A 59 8.32 5.60 -3.48
N ARG A 60 7.24 4.92 -3.92
CA ARG A 60 6.88 4.81 -5.34
C ARG A 60 6.70 6.18 -6.00
N LYS A 61 5.99 7.11 -5.34
CA LYS A 61 5.84 8.49 -5.84
C LYS A 61 7.16 9.25 -5.97
N ARG A 62 8.12 9.00 -5.07
CA ARG A 62 9.45 9.63 -5.16
C ARG A 62 10.25 9.04 -6.32
N GLU A 63 10.17 7.74 -6.54
CA GLU A 63 10.82 7.06 -7.67
C GLU A 63 10.27 7.53 -9.01
N GLU A 64 8.94 7.61 -9.15
CA GLU A 64 8.26 8.11 -10.35
C GLU A 64 8.65 9.56 -10.68
N LYS A 65 8.75 10.43 -9.66
CA LYS A 65 9.24 11.81 -9.83
C LYS A 65 10.70 11.86 -10.29
N LYS A 66 11.56 10.97 -9.78
CA LYS A 66 12.96 10.89 -10.19
C LYS A 66 13.08 10.43 -11.63
N GLU A 67 12.30 9.43 -12.03
CA GLU A 67 12.26 8.92 -13.40
C GLU A 67 11.79 10.01 -14.37
N LYS A 68 10.69 10.71 -14.07
CA LYS A 68 10.20 11.81 -14.90
C LYS A 68 11.24 12.92 -15.06
N LYS A 69 11.93 13.29 -13.97
CA LYS A 69 13.01 14.31 -14.01
C LYS A 69 14.20 13.83 -14.84
N LYS A 70 14.54 12.54 -14.78
CA LYS A 70 15.61 11.94 -15.59
C LYS A 70 15.23 11.97 -17.08
N SER A 71 14.01 11.60 -17.43
CA SER A 71 13.53 11.64 -18.82
C SER A 71 13.49 13.06 -19.38
N ASP A 72 13.02 14.04 -18.58
CA ASP A 72 13.05 15.47 -18.94
C ASP A 72 14.48 15.97 -19.18
N TRP A 73 15.41 15.60 -18.29
CA TRP A 73 16.81 15.96 -18.44
C TRP A 73 17.47 15.32 -19.67
N ILE A 74 17.21 14.04 -19.96
CA ILE A 74 17.70 13.36 -21.17
C ILE A 74 17.14 14.04 -22.42
N SER A 75 15.85 14.38 -22.43
CA SER A 75 15.21 15.08 -23.54
C SER A 75 15.86 16.46 -23.78
N ARG A 76 16.25 17.19 -22.74
CA ARG A 76 16.98 18.46 -22.87
C ARG A 76 18.41 18.29 -23.37
N MET A 77 19.09 17.22 -22.97
CA MET A 77 20.49 16.95 -23.34
C MET A 77 20.63 16.44 -24.79
N PHE A 78 19.66 15.67 -25.28
CA PHE A 78 19.74 14.99 -26.58
C PHE A 78 18.68 15.45 -27.59
N GLY A 79 17.68 16.24 -27.18
CA GLY A 79 16.61 16.75 -28.04
C GLY A 79 16.91 18.09 -28.73
N GLY A 80 18.09 18.68 -28.49
CA GLY A 80 18.54 19.92 -29.15
C GLY A 80 19.11 19.68 -30.54
N GLY A 81 18.33 19.12 -31.45
CA GLY A 81 18.77 18.80 -32.81
C GLY A 81 17.64 18.87 -33.84
N LYS A 82 17.21 20.10 -34.16
CA LYS A 82 16.66 20.48 -35.47
C LYS A 82 17.02 21.94 -35.73
N ALA A 83 18.23 22.14 -36.27
CA ALA A 83 18.52 23.23 -37.18
C ALA A 83 18.15 22.77 -38.60
#